data_AF-A0A9D7Y574-F1
#
_entry.id   AF-A0A9D7Y574-F1
#
_cell.length_a   1.000
_cell.length_b   1.000
_cell.length_c   1.000
_cell.angle_alpha   90.00
_cell.angle_beta   90.00
_cell.angle_gamma   90.00
#
_symmetry.space_group_name_H-M   'P 1'
#
loop_
_entity.id
_entity.type
_entity.pdbx_description
1 polymer ?
#
loop_
_entity_poly.entity_id
_entity_poly.type
_entity_poly.pdbx_seq_one_letter_code
_entity_poly.pdbx_strand_id
1 'polypeptide(L)'
;MVIYCQSITASIKKAGFHDCTHAYAVTIDGAKKLLNVQTPVVYRADDLLSATILKGELNAFVTEPKFFDQEVFQNATAQSEIR
;
A
#
# COMPACT_ATOMS: atom_id res chain seq x y z
N MET A 1 -5.16 3.94 4.50
CA MET A 1 -4.77 4.10 5.92
C MET A 1 -4.00 2.86 6.35
N VAL A 2 -2.91 2.99 7.10
CA VAL A 2 -2.20 1.83 7.66
C VAL A 2 -2.38 1.85 9.18
N ILE A 3 -2.91 0.76 9.72
CA ILE A 3 -3.13 0.56 11.16
C ILE A 3 -2.20 -0.55 11.67
N TYR A 4 -1.96 -0.57 12.99
CA TYR A 4 -1.00 -1.48 13.64
C TYR A 4 0.46 -1.31 13.18
N CYS A 5 0.91 -0.07 13.07
CA CYS A 5 2.30 0.24 12.75
C CYS A 5 3.20 0.13 14.00
N GLN A 6 4.39 -0.44 13.82
CA GLN A 6 5.43 -0.48 14.87
C GLN A 6 6.51 0.56 14.56
N SER A 7 6.73 1.52 15.44
CA SER A 7 7.77 2.54 15.25
C SER A 7 9.17 1.92 15.24
N ILE A 8 9.97 2.29 14.24
CA ILE A 8 11.39 1.94 14.13
C ILE A 8 12.24 3.16 14.45
N THR A 9 11.91 4.30 13.85
CA THR A 9 12.51 5.61 14.12
C THR A 9 11.40 6.65 14.31
N ALA A 10 11.78 7.91 14.54
CA ALA A 10 10.83 9.02 14.64
C ALA A 10 9.97 9.19 13.37
N SER A 11 10.51 8.83 12.19
CA SER A 11 9.87 9.10 10.89
C SER A 11 9.57 7.84 10.08
N ILE A 12 9.92 6.65 10.57
CA ILE A 12 9.70 5.38 9.87
C ILE A 12 9.06 4.39 10.83
N LYS A 13 7.98 3.76 10.37
CA LYS A 13 7.30 2.68 11.09
C LYS A 13 7.18 1.46 10.17
N LYS A 14 7.27 0.26 10.74
CA LYS A 14 6.91 -0.97 10.05
C LYS A 14 5.40 -0.95 9.80
N ALA A 15 5.00 -1.20 8.57
CA ALA A 15 3.59 -1.24 8.19
C ALA A 15 2.91 -2.50 8.73
N GLY A 16 1.63 -2.37 9.08
CA GLY A 16 0.77 -3.45 9.55
C GLY A 16 -0.35 -3.73 8.56
N PHE A 17 -1.59 -3.50 9.00
CA PHE A 17 -2.79 -3.69 8.18
C PHE A 17 -3.08 -2.46 7.32
N HIS A 18 -3.35 -2.68 6.04
CA HIS A 18 -3.68 -1.65 5.06
C HIS A 18 -5.19 -1.64 4.78
N ASP A 19 -5.83 -0.53 5.08
CA ASP A 19 -7.23 -0.24 4.75
C ASP A 19 -7.25 0.86 3.68
N CYS A 20 -7.61 0.52 2.43
CA CYS A 20 -7.53 1.41 1.27
C CYS A 20 -6.10 1.89 0.96
N THR A 21 -5.38 1.10 0.17
CA THR A 21 -4.02 1.38 -0.33
C THR A 21 -4.11 2.23 -1.58
N HIS A 22 -3.65 3.48 -1.48
CA HIS A 22 -3.80 4.46 -2.54
C HIS A 22 -2.49 4.83 -3.26
N ALA A 23 -1.39 4.94 -2.51
CA ALA A 23 -0.08 5.26 -3.08
C ALA A 23 1.01 4.49 -2.34
N TYR A 24 1.85 3.78 -3.08
CA TYR A 24 2.97 3.00 -2.52
C TYR A 24 4.07 2.82 -3.55
N ALA A 25 5.28 2.58 -3.05
CA ALA A 25 6.41 2.12 -3.85
C ALA A 25 6.68 0.65 -3.54
N VAL A 26 7.03 -0.13 -4.54
CA VAL A 26 7.38 -1.54 -4.40
C VAL A 26 8.64 -1.84 -5.19
N THR A 27 9.50 -2.72 -4.66
CA THR A 27 10.63 -3.24 -5.42
C THR A 27 10.15 -4.28 -6.43
N ILE A 28 10.96 -4.55 -7.46
CA ILE A 28 10.64 -5.59 -8.46
C ILE A 28 10.43 -6.95 -7.78
N ASP A 29 11.27 -7.30 -6.80
CA ASP A 29 11.15 -8.56 -6.07
C ASP A 29 9.91 -8.61 -5.18
N GLY A 30 9.53 -7.47 -4.57
CA GLY A 30 8.26 -7.35 -3.85
C GLY A 30 7.06 -7.57 -4.78
N ALA A 31 7.07 -6.97 -5.97
CA ALA A 31 6.02 -7.14 -6.97
C ALA A 31 5.90 -8.60 -7.44
N LYS A 32 7.02 -9.31 -7.65
CA LYS A 32 7.02 -10.74 -7.99
C LYS A 32 6.40 -11.60 -6.89
N LYS A 33 6.70 -11.32 -5.61
CA LYS A 33 6.08 -12.02 -4.48
C LYS A 33 4.57 -11.83 -4.46
N LEU A 34 4.11 -10.58 -4.63
CA LEU A 34 2.69 -10.25 -4.67
C LEU A 34 1.99 -10.95 -5.84
N LEU A 35 2.60 -10.96 -7.03
CA LEU A 35 2.05 -11.64 -8.22
C LEU A 35 1.90 -13.14 -7.99
N ASN A 36 2.90 -13.79 -7.38
CA ASN A 36 2.86 -15.22 -7.08
C ASN A 36 1.74 -15.57 -6.10
N VAL A 37 1.52 -14.76 -5.06
CA VAL A 37 0.42 -14.97 -4.10
C VAL A 37 -0.94 -14.74 -4.74
N GLN A 38 -1.01 -13.83 -5.71
CA GLN A 38 -2.24 -13.43 -6.40
C GLN A 38 -2.52 -14.26 -7.67
N THR A 39 -1.90 -15.44 -7.82
CA THR A 39 -2.13 -16.35 -8.95
C THR A 39 -2.59 -17.73 -8.45
N PRO A 40 -3.88 -18.11 -8.60
CA PRO A 40 -4.97 -17.30 -9.17
C PRO A 40 -5.33 -16.10 -8.30
N VAL A 41 -6.09 -15.15 -8.86
CA VAL A 41 -6.50 -13.92 -8.14
C VAL A 41 -7.43 -14.30 -6.98
N VAL A 42 -6.97 -14.09 -5.74
CA VAL A 42 -7.69 -14.51 -4.53
C VAL A 42 -8.08 -13.33 -3.65
N TYR A 43 -7.26 -12.27 -3.59
CA TYR A 43 -7.43 -11.16 -2.66
C TYR A 43 -7.87 -9.87 -3.35
N ARG A 44 -8.49 -8.94 -2.62
CA ARG A 44 -8.45 -7.53 -3.02
C ARG A 44 -7.05 -6.97 -2.78
N ALA A 45 -6.66 -5.89 -3.44
CA ALA A 45 -5.29 -5.35 -3.34
C ALA A 45 -4.87 -5.06 -1.88
N ASP A 46 -5.75 -4.48 -1.08
CA ASP A 46 -5.49 -4.16 0.33
C ASP A 46 -5.35 -5.40 1.21
N ASP A 47 -6.19 -6.41 0.95
CA ASP A 47 -6.14 -7.70 1.63
C ASP A 47 -4.87 -8.47 1.28
N LEU A 48 -4.41 -8.40 0.02
CA LEU A 48 -3.16 -9.02 -0.42
C LEU A 48 -1.96 -8.45 0.34
N LEU A 49 -1.88 -7.11 0.41
CA LEU A 49 -0.81 -6.43 1.14
C LEU A 49 -0.87 -6.77 2.62
N SER A 50 -2.05 -6.63 3.25
CA SER A 50 -2.23 -6.92 4.67
C SER A 50 -1.88 -8.38 5.00
N ALA A 51 -2.35 -9.34 4.19
CA ALA A 51 -2.09 -10.76 4.41
C ALA A 51 -0.58 -11.08 4.30
N THR A 52 0.09 -10.59 3.26
CA THR A 52 1.52 -10.87 3.04
C THR A 52 2.42 -10.17 4.07
N ILE A 53 2.06 -8.97 4.52
CA ILE A 53 2.77 -8.24 5.58
C ILE A 53 2.62 -8.95 6.93
N LEU A 54 1.39 -9.29 7.31
CA LEU A 54 1.10 -9.93 8.60
C LEU A 54 1.68 -11.35 8.71
N LYS A 55 1.79 -12.07 7.58
CA LYS A 55 2.50 -13.36 7.52
C LYS A 55 4.03 -13.23 7.51
N GLY A 56 4.56 -12.01 7.38
CA GLY A 56 6.00 -11.77 7.30
C GLY A 56 6.64 -12.12 5.95
N GLU A 57 5.82 -12.35 4.91
CA GLU A 57 6.27 -12.68 3.55
C GLU A 57 6.77 -11.42 2.81
N LEU A 58 6.19 -10.27 3.17
CA LEU A 58 6.55 -8.95 2.68
C LEU A 58 6.96 -8.03 3.84
N ASN A 59 8.12 -7.38 3.68
CA ASN A 59 8.51 -6.27 4.55
C ASN A 59 7.92 -4.98 3.98
N ALA A 60 7.16 -4.25 4.78
CA ALA A 60 6.54 -3.00 4.38
C ALA A 60 6.75 -1.93 5.46
N PHE A 61 6.82 -0.67 5.03
CA PHE A 61 7.15 0.47 5.88
C PHE A 61 6.29 1.67 5.48
N VAL A 62 6.02 2.53 6.45
CA VAL A 62 5.36 3.82 6.25
C VAL A 62 6.25 4.93 6.81
N THR A 63 6.19 6.10 6.20
CA THR A 63 6.90 7.28 6.68
C THR A 63 5.96 8.32 7.26
N GLU A 64 6.45 9.04 8.25
CA GLU A 64 5.77 10.19 8.83
C GLU A 64 6.78 11.35 8.96
N PRO A 65 6.65 12.43 8.15
CA PRO A 65 5.57 12.68 7.18
C PRO A 65 5.63 11.75 5.94
N LYS A 66 4.52 11.68 5.19
CA LYS A 66 4.46 10.93 3.92
C LYS A 66 5.38 11.58 2.88
N PHE A 67 6.12 10.78 2.11
CA PHE A 67 6.92 11.30 0.99
C PHE A 67 6.07 11.69 -0.22
N PHE A 68 5.00 10.95 -0.47
CA PHE A 68 4.03 11.18 -1.52
C PHE A 68 2.67 10.68 -1.04
N ASP A 69 1.61 11.27 -1.58
CA ASP A 69 0.23 10.86 -1.32
C ASP A 69 -0.49 10.72 -2.66
N GLN A 70 -1.67 10.13 -2.64
CA GLN A 70 -2.51 10.12 -3.82
C GLN A 70 -2.83 11.57 -4.25
N GLU A 71 -2.77 11.83 -5.55
CA GLU A 71 -3.26 13.10 -6.09
C GLU A 71 -4.74 13.29 -5.73
N VAL A 72 -5.08 14.45 -5.17
CA VAL A 72 -6.45 14.76 -4.76
C VAL A 72 -7.24 15.14 -6.02
N PHE A 73 -8.00 14.20 -6.57
CA PHE A 73 -8.87 14.43 -7.73
C PHE A 73 -10.15 15.25 -7.44
N GLN A 74 -10.20 16.02 -6.35
CA GLN A 74 -11.34 16.90 -6.06
C GLN A 74 -11.25 18.22 -6.84
N ASN A 75 -11.22 18.16 -8.16
CA ASN A 75 -11.63 19.30 -8.97
C ASN A 75 -13.13 19.18 -9.24
N ALA A 76 -13.96 19.79 -8.39
CA ALA A 76 -15.40 19.89 -8.61
C ALA A 76 -15.75 20.59 -9.95
N THR A 77 -14.77 21.25 -10.58
CA THR A 77 -14.85 21.92 -11.88
C THR A 77 -14.33 21.09 -13.05
N ALA A 78 -13.65 19.95 -12.83
CA ALA A 78 -13.17 19.10 -13.91
C ALA A 78 -14.27 18.09 -14.29
N GLN A 79 -14.82 18.22 -15.50
CA GLN A 79 -15.71 17.19 -16.04
C GLN A 79 -14.93 15.88 -16.22
N SER A 80 -15.51 14.77 -15.77
CA SER A 80 -15.00 13.44 -16.07
C SER A 80 -15.00 13.23 -17.59
N GLU A 81 -13.82 13.16 -18.20
CA GLU A 81 -13.67 12.83 -19.63
C GLU A 81 -13.28 11.36 -19.79
N ILE A 82 -14.01 10.63 -20.65
CA ILE A 82 -13.57 9.34 -21.19
C ILE A 82 -12.88 9.67 -22.50
N ARG A 83 -11.58 9.39 -22.60
CA ARG A 83 -10.82 9.45 -23.85
C ARG A 83 -10.60 8.06 -24.42
#